data_AF-A0A820SN94-F1
#
_entry.id   AF-A0A820SN94-F1
#
_cell.length_a   1.000
_cell.length_b   1.000
_cell.length_c   1.000
_cell.angle_alpha   90.00
_cell.angle_beta   90.00
_cell.angle_gamma   90.00
#
_symmetry.space_group_name_H-M   'P 1'
#
loop_
_entity.id
_entity.type
_entity.pdbx_description
1 polymer ?
#
loop_
_entity_poly.entity_id
_entity_poly.type
_entity_poly.pdbx_seq_one_letter_code
_entity_poly.pdbx_strand_id
1 'polypeptide(L)'
;ISQIATISLRDNPEDEVHVAGIKKLFQGRCFYYSAACKPETSNNKRYFNKPYDITLCAQRMVQGQDSDIRFFWNRGLCLPFLKYNIGVR
;
A
#
# COMPACT_ATOMS: atom_id res chain seq x y z
N ILE A 1 -4.03 -6.34 7.15
CA ILE A 1 -5.34 -6.09 6.51
C ILE A 1 -6.25 -7.27 6.83
N SER A 2 -7.44 -7.06 7.38
CA SER A 2 -8.34 -8.14 7.85
C SER A 2 -9.53 -8.41 6.93
N GLN A 3 -9.99 -7.41 6.17
CA GLN A 3 -11.09 -7.52 5.22
C GLN A 3 -10.70 -6.84 3.91
N ILE A 4 -11.11 -7.42 2.79
CA ILE A 4 -10.82 -6.93 1.44
C ILE A 4 -12.12 -6.91 0.66
N ALA A 5 -12.38 -5.80 -0.01
CA ALA A 5 -13.53 -5.61 -0.89
C ALA A 5 -13.05 -5.15 -2.28
N THR A 6 -13.77 -5.56 -3.31
CA THR A 6 -13.60 -5.03 -4.68
C THR A 6 -14.91 -4.36 -5.07
N ILE A 7 -14.83 -3.14 -5.60
CA ILE A 7 -15.99 -2.35 -5.96
C ILE A 7 -15.91 -2.08 -7.46
N SER A 8 -16.88 -2.57 -8.23
CA SER A 8 -17.06 -2.12 -9.62
C SER A 8 -17.83 -0.80 -9.62
N LEU A 9 -17.38 0.15 -10.43
CA LEU A 9 -18.08 1.42 -10.65
C LEU A 9 -19.10 1.34 -11.80
N ARG A 10 -19.09 0.25 -12.58
CA ARG A 10 -19.96 0.07 -13.74
C ARG A 10 -21.20 -0.75 -13.45
N ASP A 11 -21.25 -1.36 -12.27
CA ASP A 11 -22.30 -2.30 -11.86
C ASP A 11 -22.58 -3.39 -12.93
N ASN A 12 -21.49 -3.87 -13.56
CA ASN A 12 -21.57 -4.91 -14.57
C ASN A 12 -21.27 -6.28 -13.93
N PRO A 13 -22.17 -7.27 -14.00
CA PRO A 13 -21.92 -8.61 -13.46
C PRO A 13 -20.72 -9.33 -14.08
N GLU A 14 -20.30 -8.98 -15.30
CA GLU A 14 -19.10 -9.56 -15.92
C GLU A 14 -17.80 -9.15 -15.20
N ASP A 15 -17.81 -8.01 -14.49
CA ASP A 15 -16.63 -7.55 -13.74
C ASP A 15 -16.25 -8.52 -12.62
N GLU A 16 -17.24 -9.19 -12.03
CA GLU A 16 -17.03 -10.22 -11.01
C GLU A 16 -16.17 -11.38 -11.54
N VAL A 17 -16.37 -11.77 -12.79
CA VAL A 17 -15.58 -12.82 -13.44
C VAL A 17 -14.13 -12.37 -13.62
N HIS A 18 -13.92 -11.11 -14.02
CA HIS A 18 -12.58 -10.54 -14.21
C HIS A 18 -11.81 -10.39 -12.90
N VAL A 19 -12.47 -10.07 -11.79
CA VAL A 19 -11.80 -9.89 -10.49
C VAL A 19 -11.72 -11.18 -9.67
N ALA A 20 -12.40 -12.25 -10.04
CA ALA A 20 -12.45 -13.51 -9.28
C ALA A 20 -11.05 -14.07 -8.95
N GLY A 21 -10.13 -14.06 -9.92
CA GLY A 21 -8.75 -14.50 -9.71
C GLY A 21 -8.00 -13.64 -8.69
N ILE A 22 -8.23 -12.32 -8.73
CA ILE A 22 -7.63 -11.35 -7.80
C ILE A 22 -8.22 -11.54 -6.39
N LYS A 23 -9.53 -11.71 -6.27
CA LYS A 23 -10.22 -12.02 -4.99
C LYS A 23 -9.64 -13.27 -4.35
N LYS A 24 -9.45 -14.34 -5.12
CA LYS A 24 -8.86 -15.59 -4.64
C LYS A 24 -7.42 -15.40 -4.13
N LEU A 25 -6.60 -14.62 -4.85
CA LEU A 25 -5.24 -14.29 -4.42
C LEU A 25 -5.22 -13.53 -3.08
N PHE A 26 -6.19 -12.64 -2.88
CA PHE A 26 -6.31 -11.86 -1.66
C PHE A 26 -6.78 -12.66 -0.44
N GLN A 27 -7.67 -13.63 -0.63
CA GLN A 27 -8.16 -14.48 0.46
C GLN A 27 -7.11 -15.44 1.01
N GLY A 28 -6.12 -15.83 0.20
CA GLY A 28 -5.08 -16.80 0.59
C GLY A 28 -3.82 -16.20 1.19
N ARG A 29 -3.77 -14.89 1.47
CA ARG A 29 -2.53 -14.19 1.84
C ARG A 29 -2.75 -13.16 2.95
N CYS A 30 -1.68 -12.90 3.70
CA CYS A 30 -1.63 -11.83 4.69
C CYS A 30 -0.94 -10.60 4.10
N PHE A 31 -1.57 -9.44 4.21
CA PHE A 31 -1.03 -8.16 3.74
C PHE A 31 -0.77 -7.22 4.91
N TYR A 32 0.41 -6.61 4.89
CA TYR A 32 0.88 -5.69 5.91
C TYR A 32 1.15 -4.33 5.27
N TYR A 33 1.02 -3.28 6.06
CA TYR A 33 1.45 -1.92 5.74
C TYR A 33 1.75 -1.20 7.06
N SER A 34 2.49 -0.09 6.98
CA SER A 34 2.66 0.84 8.09
C SER A 34 2.12 2.19 7.67
N ALA A 35 1.33 2.81 8.53
CA ALA A 35 0.92 4.20 8.41
C ALA A 35 1.54 4.99 9.56
N ALA A 36 1.91 6.25 9.31
CA ALA A 36 2.28 7.14 10.40
C ALA A 36 1.05 7.43 11.25
N CYS A 37 1.24 7.44 12.56
CA CYS A 37 0.26 8.04 13.45
C CYS A 37 0.15 9.54 13.12
N LYS A 38 -1.06 10.11 13.22
CA LYS A 38 -1.25 11.56 13.05
C LYS A 38 -0.29 12.29 14.00
N PRO A 39 0.35 13.40 13.56
CA PRO A 39 1.16 14.20 14.45
C PRO A 39 0.26 14.75 15.56
N GLU A 40 0.42 14.23 16.77
CA GLU A 40 -0.11 14.91 17.95
C GLU A 40 0.61 16.26 18.04
N THR A 41 -0.15 17.29 18.37
CA THR A 41 0.18 18.72 18.47
C THR A 41 1.25 19.04 19.52
N SER A 42 2.26 18.21 19.66
CA SER A 42 3.39 18.39 20.54
C SER A 42 4.57 18.90 19.72
N ASN A 43 5.12 20.02 20.16
CA ASN A 43 6.28 20.68 19.56
C ASN A 43 7.58 19.85 19.61
N ASN A 44 7.49 18.53 19.84
CA ASN A 44 8.62 17.63 19.91
C ASN A 44 8.85 16.98 18.55
N LYS A 45 9.59 17.71 17.71
CA LYS A 45 10.05 17.33 16.38
C LYS A 45 11.06 16.17 16.46
N ARG A 46 10.62 14.98 16.86
CA ARG A 46 11.48 13.79 16.99
C ARG A 46 10.81 12.59 16.32
N TYR A 47 11.33 12.20 15.16
CA TYR A 47 11.40 10.85 14.57
C TYR A 47 10.14 9.96 14.45
N PHE A 48 9.00 10.30 15.06
CA PHE A 48 7.83 9.42 15.18
C PHE A 48 6.75 9.63 14.10
N ASN A 49 6.92 10.60 13.21
CA ASN A 49 5.87 10.97 12.24
C ASN A 49 6.07 10.41 10.83
N LYS A 50 7.11 9.62 10.56
CA LYS A 50 7.30 8.99 9.24
C LYS A 50 6.86 7.52 9.30
N PRO A 51 5.99 7.06 8.40
CA PRO A 51 5.61 5.64 8.35
C PRO A 51 6.85 4.78 8.10
N TYR A 52 6.92 3.63 8.76
CA TYR A 52 8.00 2.67 8.51
C TYR A 52 7.76 1.97 7.17
N ASP A 53 8.64 2.16 6.21
CA ASP A 53 8.53 1.45 4.94
C ASP A 53 8.92 -0.02 5.10
N ILE A 54 7.90 -0.88 5.25
CA ILE A 54 8.07 -2.33 5.42
C ILE A 54 8.58 -3.05 4.15
N THR A 55 8.68 -2.36 3.01
CA THR A 55 9.35 -2.93 1.83
C THR A 55 10.88 -2.98 2.01
N LEU A 56 11.41 -2.22 2.98
CA LEU A 56 12.84 -2.16 3.28
C LEU A 56 13.17 -2.89 4.58
N CYS A 57 14.31 -3.58 4.58
CA CYS A 57 14.93 -3.98 5.83
C CYS A 57 15.48 -2.75 6.57
N ALA A 58 15.56 -2.84 7.90
CA ALA A 58 15.97 -1.72 8.76
C ALA A 58 17.31 -1.10 8.35
N GLN A 59 18.29 -1.93 7.96
CA GLN A 59 19.58 -1.46 7.49
C GLN A 59 19.47 -0.55 6.26
N ARG A 60 18.69 -0.96 5.24
CA ARG A 60 18.52 -0.16 4.02
C ARG A 60 17.77 1.14 4.28
N MET A 61 16.85 1.12 5.24
CA MET A 61 16.18 2.34 5.69
C MET A 61 17.16 3.33 6.32
N VAL A 62 18.07 2.87 7.19
CA VAL A 62 19.12 3.72 7.79
C VAL A 62 20.06 4.31 6.74
N GLN A 63 20.31 3.55 5.66
CA GLN A 63 21.10 4.01 4.52
C GLN A 63 20.36 4.98 3.58
N GLY A 64 19.12 5.37 3.92
CA GLY A 64 18.33 6.32 3.13
C GLY A 64 17.90 5.79 1.75
N GLN A 65 17.83 4.47 1.58
CA GLN A 65 17.41 3.86 0.31
C GLN A 65 15.94 4.12 0.04
N ASP A 66 15.61 4.25 -1.24
CA ASP A 66 14.25 4.17 -1.72
C ASP A 66 13.73 2.74 -1.64
N SER A 67 12.42 2.63 -1.71
CA SER A 67 11.67 1.40 -1.48
C SER A 67 12.01 0.28 -2.43
N ASP A 68 11.85 -0.93 -1.91
CA ASP A 68 12.17 -2.12 -2.67
C ASP A 68 10.98 -2.55 -3.55
N ILE A 69 11.13 -2.38 -4.85
CA ILE A 69 10.14 -2.78 -5.85
C ILE A 69 9.81 -4.28 -5.81
N ARG A 70 10.72 -5.11 -5.28
CA ARG A 70 10.53 -6.57 -5.18
C ARG A 70 9.51 -6.93 -4.10
N PHE A 71 9.37 -6.08 -3.08
CA PHE A 71 8.44 -6.27 -1.96
C PHE A 71 7.21 -5.35 -2.04
N PHE A 72 7.14 -4.49 -3.06
CA PHE A 72 6.00 -3.59 -3.26
C PHE A 72 4.83 -4.29 -3.96
N TRP A 73 4.10 -5.11 -3.20
CA TRP A 73 3.10 -6.06 -3.70
C TRP A 73 1.96 -5.43 -4.52
N ASN A 74 1.59 -4.18 -4.24
CA ASN A 74 0.50 -3.45 -4.92
C ASN A 74 0.99 -2.51 -6.03
N ARG A 75 2.25 -2.61 -6.49
CA ARG A 75 2.82 -1.75 -7.53
C ARG A 75 1.95 -1.63 -8.78
N GLY A 76 1.37 -2.73 -9.25
CA GLY A 76 0.48 -2.75 -10.42
C GLY A 76 -0.82 -1.97 -10.21
N LEU A 77 -1.39 -2.07 -9.01
CA LEU A 77 -2.61 -1.33 -8.63
C LEU A 77 -2.35 0.17 -8.49
N CYS A 78 -1.10 0.57 -8.26
CA CYS A 78 -0.69 1.96 -8.14
C CYS A 78 -0.43 2.65 -9.50
N LEU A 79 -0.36 1.92 -10.62
CA LEU A 79 -0.02 2.48 -11.93
C LEU A 79 -0.93 3.63 -12.38
N PRO A 80 -2.27 3.57 -12.20
CA PRO A 80 -3.15 4.68 -12.57
C PRO A 80 -2.84 5.96 -11.78
N PHE A 81 -2.53 5.84 -10.49
CA PHE A 81 -2.20 6.99 -9.64
C PHE A 81 -0.88 7.64 -10.07
N LEU A 82 0.14 6.82 -10.36
CA LEU A 82 1.42 7.30 -10.89
C LEU A 82 1.23 8.02 -12.23
N LYS A 83 0.41 7.48 -13.13
CA LYS A 83 0.12 8.09 -14.44
C LYS A 83 -0.44 9.51 -14.31
N TYR A 84 -1.24 9.76 -13.28
CA TYR A 84 -1.89 11.06 -13.05
C TYR A 84 -1.17 11.91 -11.99
N ASN A 85 0.06 11.56 -11.60
CA ASN A 85 0.83 12.24 -10.55
C ASN A 85 0.04 12.40 -9.23
N ILE A 86 -0.87 11.47 -8.95
CA ILE A 86 -1.53 11.40 -7.65
C ILE A 86 -0.52 10.76 -6.71
N GLY A 87 -0.20 11.47 -5.63
CA GLY A 87 0.76 11.01 -4.63
C GLY A 87 0.47 9.58 -4.20
N VAL A 88 1.36 8.67 -4.59
CA VAL A 88 1.37 7.29 -4.08
C VAL A 88 2.24 7.19 -2.83
N ARG A 89 2.81 8.33 -2.39
CA ARG A 89 3.50 8.57 -1.12
C ARG A 89 3.39 10.01 -0.69
#